data_AF-A0A132T862-F1
#
_entry.id   AF-A0A132T862-F1
#
_cell.length_a   1.000
_cell.length_b   1.000
_cell.length_c   1.000
_cell.angle_alpha   90.00
_cell.angle_beta   90.00
_cell.angle_gamma   90.00
#
_symmetry.space_group_name_H-M   'P 1'
#
loop_
_entity.id
_entity.type
_entity.pdbx_description
1 polymer ?
#
loop_
_entity_poly.entity_id
_entity_poly.type
_entity_poly.pdbx_seq_one_letter_code
_entity_poly.pdbx_strand_id
1 'polypeptide(L)'
;MSKWLLRGLVFAALMVIVRLLQGAMINAWETKAGLISLVLVVAYAVVALIWGYADGRNDARKNPDPDRRDDLAMTWLLTGLFAGVVSGAVAWFIGMFYRNLYVEGLINELTTFAAFTALLVFLSAIVGVSLGRWLVDRKTPQQPRRRETDDDRADTDVFAAVREN
;
A
#
# COMPACT_ATOMS: atom_id res chain seq x y z
N MET A 1 -10.86 14.38 0.61
CA MET A 1 -10.65 13.38 -0.45
C MET A 1 -10.12 12.10 0.18
N SER A 2 -10.60 10.94 -0.27
CA SER A 2 -10.14 9.64 0.22
C SER A 2 -8.62 9.51 0.01
N LYS A 3 -7.86 9.39 1.11
CA LYS A 3 -6.37 9.37 1.10
C LYS A 3 -5.79 8.33 0.13
N TRP A 4 -6.53 7.24 -0.14
CA TRP A 4 -6.15 6.17 -1.05
C TRP A 4 -6.27 6.52 -2.54
N LEU A 5 -7.22 7.37 -2.96
CA LEU A 5 -7.43 7.68 -4.38
C LEU A 5 -6.25 8.43 -4.99
N LEU A 6 -5.74 9.46 -4.30
CA LEU A 6 -4.61 10.24 -4.79
C LEU A 6 -3.36 9.36 -4.95
N ARG A 7 -3.10 8.49 -3.97
CA ARG A 7 -1.98 7.54 -4.02
C ARG A 7 -2.15 6.57 -5.17
N GLY A 8 -3.35 6.00 -5.32
CA GLY A 8 -3.67 5.08 -6.40
C GLY A 8 -3.45 5.72 -7.76
N LEU A 9 -3.84 6.98 -7.94
CA LEU A 9 -3.62 7.73 -9.18
C LEU A 9 -2.14 7.98 -9.47
N VAL A 10 -1.35 8.36 -8.46
CA VAL A 10 0.10 8.55 -8.61
C VAL A 10 0.78 7.25 -8.99
N PHE A 11 0.45 6.15 -8.33
CA PHE A 11 1.00 4.83 -8.66
C PHE A 11 0.53 4.32 -10.03
N ALA A 12 -0.72 4.59 -10.42
CA ALA A 12 -1.21 4.27 -11.76
C ALA A 12 -0.39 4.99 -12.84
N ALA A 13 -0.20 6.31 -12.70
CA ALA A 13 0.58 7.11 -13.64
C ALA A 13 2.05 6.65 -13.68
N LEU A 14 2.65 6.41 -12.51
CA LEU A 14 4.01 5.90 -12.40
C LEU A 14 4.17 4.55 -13.10
N MET A 15 3.21 3.64 -12.92
CA MET A 15 3.26 2.31 -13.55
C MET A 15 3.17 2.39 -15.08
N VAL A 16 2.34 3.30 -15.61
CA VAL A 16 2.29 3.55 -17.06
C VAL A 16 3.64 4.05 -17.58
N ILE A 17 4.28 4.98 -16.88
CA ILE A 17 5.62 5.49 -17.23
C ILE A 17 6.65 4.36 -17.19
N VAL A 18 6.65 3.55 -16.13
CA VAL A 18 7.55 2.40 -15.98
C VAL A 18 7.41 1.45 -17.16
N ARG A 19 6.18 1.15 -17.60
CA ARG A 19 5.95 0.25 -18.75
C ARG A 19 6.40 0.85 -20.07
N LEU A 20 6.20 2.14 -20.28
CA LEU A 20 6.71 2.83 -21.47
C LEU A 20 8.25 2.79 -21.52
N LEU A 21 8.91 3.05 -20.39
CA LEU A 21 10.36 2.94 -20.27
C LEU A 21 10.84 1.50 -20.49
N GLN A 22 10.15 0.53 -19.89
CA GLN A 22 10.46 -0.88 -20.05
C GLN A 22 10.40 -1.29 -21.53
N GLY A 23 9.33 -0.95 -22.24
CA GLY A 23 9.18 -1.25 -23.67
C GLY A 23 10.27 -0.61 -24.53
N ALA A 24 10.58 0.67 -24.28
CA ALA A 24 11.63 1.38 -25.01
C ALA A 24 13.04 0.80 -24.74
N MET A 25 13.35 0.50 -23.49
CA MET A 25 14.67 -0.03 -23.10
C MET A 25 14.87 -1.47 -23.55
N ILE A 26 13.84 -2.32 -23.47
CA ILE A 26 13.92 -3.71 -23.94
C ILE A 26 14.13 -3.74 -25.45
N ASN A 27 13.44 -2.88 -26.20
CA ASN A 27 13.62 -2.78 -27.65
C ASN A 27 15.04 -2.32 -28.05
N ALA A 28 15.70 -1.52 -27.20
CA ALA A 28 17.08 -1.09 -27.45
C ALA A 28 18.13 -2.14 -27.01
N TRP A 29 17.84 -2.92 -25.96
CA TRP A 29 18.78 -3.87 -25.35
C TRP A 29 18.11 -5.22 -25.00
N GLU A 30 17.69 -5.94 -26.03
CA GLU A 30 16.94 -7.20 -25.88
C GLU A 30 17.66 -8.24 -25.02
N THR A 31 18.99 -8.34 -25.12
CA THR A 31 19.81 -9.28 -24.33
C THR A 31 19.76 -9.05 -22.82
N LYS A 32 19.32 -7.87 -22.37
CA LYS A 32 19.21 -7.48 -20.95
C LYS A 32 17.77 -7.32 -20.48
N ALA A 33 16.79 -7.81 -21.24
CA ALA A 33 15.38 -7.59 -20.96
C ALA A 33 14.95 -8.00 -19.53
N GLY A 34 15.46 -9.14 -19.04
CA GLY A 34 15.18 -9.61 -17.68
C GLY A 34 15.73 -8.67 -16.61
N LEU A 35 16.96 -8.16 -16.79
CA LEU A 35 17.58 -7.24 -15.84
C LEU A 35 16.88 -5.88 -15.82
N ILE A 36 16.51 -5.35 -16.99
CA ILE A 36 15.74 -4.09 -17.11
C ILE A 36 14.42 -4.21 -16.36
N SER A 37 13.68 -5.31 -16.58
CA SER A 37 12.39 -5.55 -15.93
C SER A 37 12.54 -5.65 -14.42
N LEU A 38 13.54 -6.41 -13.94
CA LEU A 38 13.82 -6.55 -12.51
C LEU A 38 14.15 -5.19 -11.86
N VAL A 39 15.03 -4.40 -12.47
CA VAL A 39 15.44 -3.09 -11.93
C VAL A 39 14.25 -2.14 -11.85
N LEU A 40 13.40 -2.09 -12.88
CA LEU A 40 12.22 -1.23 -12.90
C LEU A 40 11.18 -1.64 -11.87
N VAL A 41 10.91 -2.94 -11.72
CA VAL A 41 10.00 -3.47 -10.69
C VAL A 41 10.52 -3.14 -9.29
N VAL A 42 11.82 -3.34 -9.04
CA VAL A 42 12.44 -3.01 -7.75
C VAL A 42 12.39 -1.51 -7.49
N ALA A 43 12.69 -0.67 -8.47
CA ALA A 43 12.60 0.78 -8.32
C ALA A 43 11.18 1.23 -7.97
N TYR A 44 10.16 0.67 -8.65
CA TYR A 44 8.76 0.92 -8.35
C TYR A 44 8.37 0.47 -6.94
N ALA A 45 8.82 -0.73 -6.51
CA ALA A 45 8.63 -1.24 -5.16
C ALA A 45 9.28 -0.34 -4.09
N VAL A 46 10.48 0.20 -4.35
CA VAL A 46 11.18 1.12 -3.45
C VAL A 46 10.38 2.41 -3.26
N VAL A 47 9.78 2.96 -4.31
CA VAL A 47 8.91 4.15 -4.18
C VAL A 47 7.71 3.85 -3.27
N ALA A 48 7.06 2.70 -3.45
CA ALA A 48 5.96 2.25 -2.59
C ALA A 48 6.42 2.06 -1.13
N LEU A 49 7.59 1.46 -0.93
CA LEU A 49 8.17 1.24 0.39
C LEU A 49 8.49 2.56 1.10
N ILE A 50 9.12 3.52 0.43
CA ILE A 50 9.48 4.81 1.02
C ILE A 50 8.23 5.59 1.45
N TRP A 51 7.19 5.59 0.61
CA TRP A 51 5.94 6.25 0.96
C TRP A 51 5.23 5.51 2.10
N GLY A 52 5.13 4.19 2.04
CA GLY A 52 4.60 3.37 3.13
C GLY A 52 5.34 3.62 4.45
N TYR A 53 6.67 3.73 4.41
CA TYR A 53 7.49 4.08 5.56
C TYR A 53 7.17 5.47 6.14
N ALA A 54 7.05 6.48 5.28
CA ALA A 54 6.67 7.82 5.70
C ALA A 54 5.28 7.83 6.36
N ASP A 55 4.33 7.07 5.79
CA ASP A 55 2.99 6.91 6.34
C ASP A 55 2.99 6.22 7.71
N GLY A 56 3.65 5.08 7.85
CA GLY A 56 3.72 4.33 9.11
C GLY A 56 4.40 5.14 10.21
N ARG A 57 5.44 5.91 9.86
CA ARG A 57 6.12 6.81 10.80
C ARG A 57 5.23 7.98 11.22
N ASN A 58 4.46 8.55 10.29
CA ASN A 58 3.54 9.64 10.59
C ASN A 58 2.36 9.19 11.46
N ASP A 59 1.82 8.01 11.17
CA ASP A 59 0.75 7.39 11.95
C ASP A 59 1.20 7.07 13.38
N ALA A 60 2.35 6.40 13.56
CA ALA A 60 2.87 6.11 14.90
C ALA A 60 3.19 7.35 15.74
N ARG A 61 3.53 8.48 15.10
CA ARG A 61 3.74 9.76 15.79
C ARG A 61 2.45 10.45 16.21
N LYS A 62 1.38 10.30 15.42
CA LYS A 62 0.08 10.90 15.69
C LYS A 62 -0.72 10.11 16.71
N ASN A 63 -0.59 8.78 16.66
CA ASN A 63 -1.31 7.83 17.51
C ASN A 63 -0.28 6.98 18.29
N PRO A 64 0.14 7.46 19.49
CA PRO A 64 1.07 6.71 20.34
C PRO A 64 0.46 5.38 20.82
N ASP A 65 -0.86 5.33 20.97
CA ASP A 65 -1.61 4.13 21.32
C ASP A 65 -1.78 3.20 20.10
N PRO A 66 -1.26 1.96 20.14
CA PRO A 66 -1.34 1.03 19.02
C PRO A 66 -2.76 0.71 18.56
N ASP A 67 -3.72 0.69 19.49
CA ASP A 67 -5.10 0.27 19.22
C ASP A 67 -5.92 1.35 18.48
N ARG A 68 -5.42 2.59 18.43
CA ARG A 68 -6.07 3.73 17.77
C ARG A 68 -5.45 4.11 16.42
N ARG A 69 -4.59 3.25 15.87
CA ARG A 69 -3.88 3.52 14.60
C ARG A 69 -4.81 3.42 13.39
N ASP A 70 -4.51 4.21 12.35
CA ASP A 70 -5.25 4.15 11.09
C ASP A 70 -5.05 2.77 10.41
N ASP A 71 -6.10 2.26 9.75
CA ASP A 71 -6.00 1.06 8.91
C ASP A 71 -5.29 1.38 7.58
N LEU A 72 -3.96 1.40 7.67
CA LEU A 72 -3.08 1.57 6.52
C LEU A 72 -3.04 0.33 5.62
N ALA A 73 -3.41 -0.86 6.13
CA ALA A 73 -3.45 -2.07 5.32
C ALA A 73 -4.55 -1.97 4.25
N MET A 74 -5.78 -1.66 4.66
CA MET A 74 -6.87 -1.41 3.73
C MET A 74 -6.54 -0.27 2.75
N THR A 75 -5.97 0.82 3.27
CA THR A 75 -5.60 1.99 2.46
C THR A 75 -4.62 1.62 1.33
N TRP A 76 -3.57 0.86 1.65
CA TRP A 76 -2.56 0.44 0.67
C TRP A 76 -3.04 -0.68 -0.26
N LEU A 77 -3.95 -1.54 0.20
CA LEU A 77 -4.58 -2.56 -0.63
C LEU A 77 -5.44 -1.91 -1.74
N LEU A 78 -6.33 -0.98 -1.35
CA LEU A 78 -7.16 -0.25 -2.32
C LEU A 78 -6.33 0.63 -3.25
N THR A 79 -5.25 1.24 -2.72
CA THR A 79 -4.29 2.00 -3.52
C THR A 79 -3.66 1.13 -4.61
N GLY A 80 -3.15 -0.05 -4.25
CA GLY A 80 -2.52 -0.98 -5.18
C GLY A 80 -3.51 -1.53 -6.21
N LEU A 81 -4.71 -1.91 -5.77
CA LEU A 81 -5.76 -2.43 -6.65
C LEU A 81 -6.20 -1.38 -7.68
N PHE A 82 -6.49 -0.16 -7.22
CA PHE A 82 -6.85 0.95 -8.11
C PHE A 82 -5.71 1.26 -9.08
N ALA A 83 -4.46 1.32 -8.59
CA ALA A 83 -3.30 1.56 -9.44
C ALA A 83 -3.15 0.49 -10.53
N GLY A 84 -3.30 -0.79 -10.17
CA GLY A 84 -3.21 -1.91 -11.10
C GLY A 84 -4.26 -1.86 -12.20
N VAL A 85 -5.53 -1.70 -11.83
CA VAL A 85 -6.63 -1.67 -12.80
C VAL A 85 -6.53 -0.44 -13.72
N VAL A 86 -6.29 0.74 -13.16
CA VAL A 86 -6.22 1.98 -13.94
C VAL A 86 -4.99 2.00 -14.85
N SER A 87 -3.82 1.60 -14.36
CA SER A 87 -2.62 1.54 -15.20
C SER A 87 -2.73 0.48 -16.29
N GLY A 88 -3.32 -0.69 -16.01
CA GLY A 88 -3.58 -1.73 -17.01
C GLY A 88 -4.53 -1.24 -18.11
N ALA A 89 -5.64 -0.60 -17.73
CA ALA A 89 -6.58 0.00 -18.68
C ALA A 89 -5.92 1.07 -19.57
N VAL A 90 -5.12 1.96 -18.97
CA VAL A 90 -4.42 3.02 -19.69
C VAL A 90 -3.32 2.45 -20.59
N ALA A 91 -2.53 1.49 -20.11
CA ALA A 91 -1.49 0.84 -20.91
C ALA A 91 -2.08 0.11 -22.12
N TRP A 92 -3.21 -0.61 -21.93
CA TRP A 92 -3.95 -1.21 -23.03
C TRP A 92 -4.45 -0.18 -24.05
N PHE A 93 -5.02 0.92 -23.58
CA PHE A 93 -5.47 1.99 -24.46
C PHE A 93 -4.32 2.58 -25.28
N ILE A 94 -3.16 2.83 -24.67
CA ILE A 94 -1.96 3.30 -25.37
C ILE A 94 -1.46 2.25 -26.37
N GLY A 95 -1.49 0.97 -26.00
CA GLY A 95 -1.07 -0.15 -26.85
C GLY A 95 -1.83 -0.27 -28.17
N MET A 96 -3.07 0.22 -28.23
CA MET A 96 -3.82 0.27 -29.50
C MET A 96 -3.14 1.15 -30.55
N PHE A 97 -2.51 2.23 -30.12
CA PHE A 97 -1.86 3.21 -30.99
C PHE A 97 -0.35 2.99 -31.08
N TYR A 98 0.25 2.32 -30.09
CA TYR A 98 1.70 2.16 -29.95
C TYR A 98 2.12 0.70 -29.83
N ARG A 99 2.47 0.08 -30.97
CA ARG A 99 2.83 -1.35 -31.06
C ARG A 99 4.11 -1.75 -30.31
N ASN A 100 4.97 -0.78 -29.99
CA ASN A 100 6.19 -1.04 -29.20
C ASN A 100 5.89 -1.19 -27.70
N LEU A 101 4.66 -0.92 -27.25
CA LEU A 101 4.26 -1.21 -25.89
C LEU A 101 3.92 -2.69 -25.79
N TYR A 102 4.59 -3.40 -24.88
CA TYR A 102 4.32 -4.81 -24.62
C TYR A 102 3.04 -4.91 -23.77
N VAL A 103 1.91 -5.11 -24.45
CA VAL A 103 0.59 -5.21 -23.84
C VAL A 103 -0.09 -6.46 -24.35
N GLU A 104 -0.67 -7.23 -23.43
CA GLU A 104 -1.46 -8.40 -23.79
C GLU A 104 -2.93 -8.01 -24.07
N GLY A 105 -3.81 -9.00 -24.20
CA GLY A 105 -5.25 -8.75 -24.28
C GLY A 105 -5.76 -8.01 -23.04
N LEU A 106 -6.81 -7.19 -23.22
CA LEU A 106 -7.43 -6.37 -22.16
C LEU A 106 -7.70 -7.14 -20.86
N ILE A 107 -8.15 -8.39 -20.98
CA ILE A 107 -8.47 -9.24 -19.83
C ILE A 107 -7.21 -9.51 -19.00
N ASN A 108 -6.07 -9.82 -19.61
CA ASN A 108 -4.82 -10.09 -18.89
C ASN A 108 -4.28 -8.84 -18.21
N GLU A 109 -4.45 -7.67 -18.83
CA GLU A 109 -4.05 -6.39 -18.25
C GLU A 109 -4.85 -6.03 -17.01
N LEU A 110 -6.18 -6.24 -17.07
CA LEU A 110 -7.09 -5.94 -15.96
C LEU A 110 -7.10 -7.00 -14.85
N THR A 111 -6.47 -8.16 -15.06
CA THR A 111 -6.44 -9.26 -14.08
C THR A 111 -5.02 -9.55 -13.61
N THR A 112 -4.18 -10.16 -14.43
CA THR A 112 -2.84 -10.60 -14.08
C THR A 112 -1.93 -9.42 -13.75
N PHE A 113 -1.82 -8.44 -14.65
CA PHE A 113 -0.99 -7.26 -14.42
C PHE A 113 -1.55 -6.38 -13.30
N ALA A 114 -2.87 -6.22 -13.23
CA ALA A 114 -3.52 -5.51 -12.14
C ALA A 114 -3.24 -6.16 -10.78
N ALA A 115 -3.38 -7.49 -10.67
CA ALA A 115 -3.09 -8.24 -9.45
C ALA A 115 -1.61 -8.18 -9.07
N PHE A 116 -0.70 -8.32 -10.04
CA PHE A 116 0.73 -8.17 -9.82
C PHE A 116 1.06 -6.78 -9.26
N THR A 117 0.53 -5.73 -9.89
CA THR A 117 0.74 -4.34 -9.46
C THR A 117 0.17 -4.11 -8.07
N ALA A 118 -1.03 -4.63 -7.80
CA ALA A 118 -1.68 -4.51 -6.50
C ALA A 118 -0.85 -5.17 -5.40
N LEU A 119 -0.40 -6.40 -5.63
CA LEU A 119 0.43 -7.16 -4.69
C LEU A 119 1.77 -6.46 -4.45
N LEU A 120 2.43 -6.00 -5.52
CA LEU A 120 3.72 -5.32 -5.45
C LEU A 120 3.64 -4.04 -4.61
N VAL A 121 2.64 -3.19 -4.88
CA VAL A 121 2.40 -1.95 -4.12
C VAL A 121 2.04 -2.28 -2.68
N PHE A 122 1.10 -3.19 -2.45
CA PHE A 122 0.62 -3.54 -1.12
C PHE A 122 1.73 -4.08 -0.23
N LEU A 123 2.47 -5.10 -0.69
CA LEU A 123 3.51 -5.73 0.11
C LEU A 123 4.66 -4.75 0.41
N SER A 124 5.13 -4.03 -0.61
CA SER A 124 6.24 -3.08 -0.44
C SER A 124 5.86 -1.95 0.52
N ALA A 125 4.66 -1.42 0.39
CA ALA A 125 4.18 -0.35 1.25
C ALA A 125 3.92 -0.85 2.68
N ILE A 126 3.36 -2.04 2.89
CA ILE A 126 3.10 -2.57 4.24
C ILE A 126 4.39 -2.92 4.96
N VAL A 127 5.41 -3.42 4.26
CA VAL A 127 6.76 -3.54 4.81
C VAL A 127 7.28 -2.17 5.25
N GLY A 128 7.16 -1.15 4.38
CA GLY A 128 7.50 0.22 4.73
C GLY A 128 6.77 0.73 5.98
N VAL A 129 5.45 0.62 6.01
CA VAL A 129 4.59 1.05 7.13
C VAL A 129 5.02 0.38 8.43
N SER A 130 5.24 -0.93 8.38
CA SER A 130 5.64 -1.73 9.55
C SER A 130 6.99 -1.27 10.09
N LEU A 131 7.98 -1.06 9.21
CA LEU A 131 9.28 -0.50 9.58
C LEU A 131 9.17 0.92 10.15
N GLY A 132 8.29 1.75 9.58
CA GLY A 132 8.03 3.11 10.04
C GLY A 132 7.44 3.16 11.44
N ARG A 133 6.44 2.32 11.72
CA ARG A 133 5.82 2.17 13.05
C ARG A 133 6.85 1.66 14.08
N TRP A 134 7.54 0.59 13.75
CA TRP A 134 8.53 -0.03 14.62
C TRP A 134 9.68 0.91 15.04
N LEU A 135 10.17 1.75 14.13
CA LEU A 135 11.26 2.69 14.45
C LEU A 135 10.81 3.80 15.41
N VAL A 136 9.53 4.17 15.38
CA VAL A 136 8.95 5.15 16.31
C VAL A 136 8.70 4.48 17.66
N ASP A 137 8.08 3.30 17.67
CA ASP A 137 7.69 2.59 18.88
C ASP A 137 8.88 2.26 19.78
N ARG A 138 10.05 1.97 19.19
CA ARG A 138 11.31 1.76 19.93
C ARG A 138 11.78 2.95 20.75
N LYS A 139 11.36 4.16 20.41
CA LYS A 139 11.81 5.42 21.04
C LYS A 139 10.82 5.98 22.05
N THR A 140 9.60 5.43 22.09
CA THR A 140 8.54 5.93 22.98
C THR A 140 8.62 5.19 24.31
N PRO A 141 8.80 5.89 25.45
CA PRO A 141 8.67 5.27 26.77
C PRO A 141 7.30 4.60 26.90
N GLN A 142 7.22 3.44 27.55
CA GLN A 142 5.95 2.75 27.77
C GLN A 142 5.00 3.70 28.51
N GLN A 143 4.05 4.31 27.80
CA GLN A 143 2.97 5.02 28.45
C GLN A 143 2.10 3.95 29.13
N PRO A 144 1.79 4.11 30.43
CA PRO A 144 0.90 3.17 31.10
C PRO A 144 -0.39 3.14 30.30
N ARG A 145 -0.82 1.93 29.88
CA ARG A 145 -2.14 1.74 29.27
C ARG A 145 -3.13 2.47 30.16
N ARG A 146 -3.78 3.50 29.62
CA ARG A 146 -4.97 4.04 30.25
C ARG A 146 -5.99 2.91 30.13
N ARG A 147 -6.06 2.04 31.15
CA ARG A 147 -7.24 1.21 31.39
C ARG A 147 -8.39 2.20 31.27
N GLU A 148 -9.26 2.01 30.28
CA GLU A 148 -10.61 2.55 30.36
C GLU A 148 -11.08 2.21 31.77
N THR A 149 -11.38 3.27 32.52
CA THR A 149 -11.74 3.23 33.91
C THR A 149 -12.78 2.13 34.10
N ASP A 150 -12.60 1.39 35.18
CA ASP A 150 -13.42 0.30 35.71
C ASP A 150 -14.92 0.65 35.92
N ASP A 151 -15.39 1.81 35.43
CA ASP A 151 -16.73 2.35 35.65
C ASP A 151 -17.81 1.61 34.82
N ASP A 152 -17.49 1.12 33.62
CA ASP A 152 -18.47 0.35 32.81
C ASP A 152 -18.66 -1.11 33.30
N ARG A 153 -17.78 -1.60 34.19
CA ARG A 153 -17.95 -2.92 34.82
C ARG A 153 -18.85 -2.90 36.05
N ALA A 154 -19.03 -1.74 36.70
CA ALA A 154 -19.90 -1.62 37.86
C ALA A 154 -21.38 -1.81 37.51
N ASP A 155 -21.80 -1.41 36.30
CA ASP A 155 -23.20 -1.49 35.85
C ASP A 155 -23.60 -2.88 35.31
N THR A 156 -22.65 -3.80 35.13
CA THR A 156 -22.90 -5.16 34.62
C THR A 156 -22.68 -6.25 35.66
N ASP A 157 -22.28 -5.90 36.88
CA ASP A 157 -22.06 -6.85 37.95
C ASP A 157 -23.38 -7.19 38.68
N VAL A 158 -24.16 -8.10 38.10
CA VAL A 158 -25.44 -8.61 38.62
C VAL A 158 -25.30 -9.17 40.05
N PHE A 159 -24.08 -9.48 40.49
CA PHE A 159 -23.76 -10.00 41.82
C PHE A 159 -23.58 -8.91 42.89
N ALA A 160 -23.55 -7.62 42.53
CA ALA A 160 -23.57 -6.52 43.50
C ALA A 160 -24.98 -6.32 44.07
N ALA A 161 -26.03 -6.43 43.22
CA ALA A 161 -27.43 -6.21 43.60
C ALA A 161 -27.99 -7.23 44.61
N VAL A 162 -27.36 -8.40 44.76
CA VAL A 162 -27.82 -9.47 45.69
C VAL A 162 -27.25 -9.29 47.10
N ARG A 163 -26.23 -8.44 47.29
CA ARG A 163 -25.56 -8.26 48.59
C ARG A 163 -26.18 -7.18 49.48
N GLU A 164 -27.12 -6.41 48.96
CA GLU A 164 -27.79 -5.30 49.67
C GLU A 164 -29.18 -5.66 50.23
N ASN A 165 -29.57 -6.95 50.20
CA ASN A 165 -30.83 -7.44 50.76
C ASN A 165 -30.57 -8.56 51.77
#